data_AF-A0A934P5V2-F1
#
_entry.id   AF-A0A934P5V2-F1
#
_cell.length_a   1.000
_cell.length_b   1.000
_cell.length_c   1.000
_cell.angle_alpha   90.00
_cell.angle_beta   90.00
_cell.angle_gamma   90.00
#
_symmetry.space_group_name_H-M   'P 1'
#
loop_
_entity.id
_entity.type
_entity.pdbx_description
1 polymer ?
#
loop_
_entity_poly.entity_id
_entity_poly.type
_entity_poly.pdbx_seq_one_letter_code
_entity_poly.pdbx_strand_id
1 'polypeptide(L)'
;MSTVLAQNGTEGGGAALDQVFIMTAASGVVAAGLLWIAYLHRTRRITWLGRLADFAGRISNRPGWAALPLALFLTTILTAFLGFIWDVSLHIGNGRDSGPLANPAHYFILVGLFFLFIAGMLAVILPLDEKPGRASIRITRTWHAPVGGVLIAGAGLYALIGFPLDDIWHRMFGQDVTLWGPTHLMLIGGAGLSLIGVLLLEFEGRQNRPDPTREDGRFMWLVRASAFGGLLIGLSVFQIEYDFGVEQFRLVLQPLLLTFAAAIALIAARLALGPFAALYAAVFAIVVRGIVAVLVEAGLGAPHNTFALYLGPAIVVELLALLPLIRKPVVWGATAGFAVATVGMWLDSMWIDRMFVNEWPAGMWVEGLAMAVPVGIFGGAIGALLALVLENKPLPAPPVRRAIVAAGVIVAAAATANGLMIDVPENASATVALTDVQATDSGRMVTADVRLEPADLVGDDPEWVSILSWQGGIDEVGDGLVIDHLERVGEGHYVSTEPVPVYGTWKTVLRVQSGRTLTALPIFMPLDRGIGAAEVAAPATFTRPFVEEISVLQRERSFDHPAWLFGAACLIVLLCSLALIGALSWGAGRINRSYQQPSTTDRDVREPSLQ
;
A
#
# COMPACT_ATOMS: atom_id res chain seq x y z
N MET A 1 13.11 10.60 29.01
CA MET A 1 13.15 9.47 28.07
C MET A 1 12.72 8.16 28.70
N SER A 2 13.18 7.80 29.91
CA SER A 2 12.77 6.57 30.61
C SER A 2 11.31 6.53 31.10
N THR A 3 10.69 7.67 31.38
CA THR A 3 9.30 7.74 31.87
C THR A 3 8.23 7.62 30.77
N VAL A 4 8.55 8.00 29.53
CA VAL A 4 7.62 7.90 28.38
C VAL A 4 7.49 6.47 27.89
N LEU A 5 8.58 5.69 27.93
CA LEU A 5 8.59 4.26 27.56
C LEU A 5 7.98 3.35 28.65
N ALA A 6 7.73 3.87 29.85
CA ALA A 6 7.29 3.11 31.02
C ALA A 6 5.79 3.27 31.35
N GLN A 7 5.01 3.98 30.51
CA GLN A 7 3.56 4.06 30.70
C GLN A 7 2.92 2.69 30.38
N ASN A 8 2.16 2.17 31.33
CA ASN A 8 1.29 1.01 31.12
C ASN A 8 0.34 1.32 29.96
N GLY A 9 0.19 0.39 29.01
CA GLY A 9 -0.73 0.55 27.88
C GLY A 9 -2.13 0.88 28.40
N THR A 10 -2.64 2.05 28.04
CA THR A 10 -4.06 2.40 28.20
C THR A 10 -4.82 1.91 26.98
N GLU A 11 -6.16 1.82 27.05
CA GLU A 11 -6.99 1.43 25.91
C GLU A 11 -6.84 2.34 24.66
N GLY A 12 -6.12 3.46 24.76
CA GLY A 12 -5.74 4.33 23.63
C GLY A 12 -4.23 4.57 23.46
N GLY A 13 -3.38 3.78 24.11
CA GLY A 13 -1.92 3.82 23.97
C GLY A 13 -1.38 2.65 23.14
N GLY A 14 -0.05 2.48 23.11
CA GLY A 14 0.57 1.27 22.55
C GLY A 14 0.16 -0.01 23.31
N ALA A 15 0.45 -1.16 22.72
CA ALA A 15 0.13 -2.49 23.20
C ALA A 15 0.50 -2.71 24.69
N ALA A 16 -0.24 -3.58 25.37
CA ALA A 16 0.10 -3.97 26.73
C ALA A 16 1.51 -4.61 26.78
N LEU A 17 2.33 -4.24 27.76
CA LEU A 17 3.76 -4.64 27.82
C LEU A 17 3.93 -6.16 27.90
N ASP A 18 3.02 -6.86 28.58
CA ASP A 18 2.98 -8.32 28.66
C ASP A 18 2.76 -8.96 27.28
N GLN A 19 1.87 -8.41 26.44
CA GLN A 19 1.68 -8.87 25.06
C GLN A 19 2.94 -8.61 24.23
N VAL A 20 3.59 -7.45 24.38
CA VAL A 20 4.87 -7.15 23.72
C VAL A 20 5.94 -8.17 24.12
N PHE A 21 6.04 -8.53 25.41
CA PHE A 21 6.97 -9.56 25.88
C PHE A 21 6.67 -10.93 25.28
N ILE A 22 5.40 -11.35 25.27
CA ILE A 22 4.96 -12.63 24.71
C ILE A 22 5.30 -12.69 23.22
N MET A 23 4.94 -11.66 22.45
CA MET A 23 5.21 -11.60 21.01
C MET A 23 6.70 -11.56 20.71
N THR A 24 7.49 -10.80 21.49
CA THR A 24 8.95 -10.74 21.34
C THR A 24 9.60 -12.09 21.64
N ALA A 25 9.18 -12.75 22.73
CA ALA A 25 9.69 -14.06 23.10
C ALA A 25 9.32 -15.13 22.06
N ALA A 26 8.06 -15.18 21.63
CA ALA A 26 7.59 -16.10 20.60
C ALA A 26 8.34 -15.88 19.28
N SER A 27 8.45 -14.62 18.83
CA SER A 27 9.23 -14.26 17.64
C SER A 27 10.70 -14.64 17.78
N GLY A 28 11.30 -14.47 18.96
CA GLY A 28 12.67 -14.87 19.26
C GLY A 28 12.87 -16.39 19.17
N VAL A 29 11.94 -17.18 19.69
CA VAL A 29 11.97 -18.66 19.61
C VAL A 29 11.86 -19.11 18.15
N VAL A 30 10.90 -18.55 17.39
CA VAL A 30 10.73 -18.89 15.98
C VAL A 30 11.96 -18.47 15.18
N ALA A 31 12.50 -17.27 15.39
CA ALA A 31 13.73 -16.80 14.75
C ALA A 31 14.92 -17.72 15.07
N ALA A 32 15.09 -18.12 16.34
CA ALA A 32 16.14 -19.06 16.74
C ALA A 32 15.99 -20.42 16.06
N GLY A 33 14.76 -20.95 15.96
CA GLY A 33 14.46 -22.19 15.24
C GLY A 33 14.79 -22.10 13.74
N LEU A 34 14.47 -20.99 13.10
CA LEU A 34 14.77 -20.75 11.69
C LEU A 34 16.28 -20.57 11.44
N LEU A 35 16.96 -19.84 12.32
CA LEU A 35 18.43 -19.73 12.29
C LEU A 35 19.09 -21.09 12.50
N TRP A 36 18.53 -21.94 13.37
CA TRP A 36 18.99 -23.31 13.57
C TRP A 36 18.80 -24.15 12.30
N ILE A 37 17.63 -24.09 11.65
CA ILE A 37 17.41 -24.77 10.35
C ILE A 37 18.40 -24.28 9.29
N ALA A 38 18.62 -22.96 9.21
CA ALA A 38 19.60 -22.37 8.32
C ALA A 38 21.01 -22.90 8.60
N TYR A 39 21.43 -22.92 9.87
CA TYR A 39 22.69 -23.49 10.31
C TYR A 39 22.82 -24.97 9.92
N LEU A 40 21.80 -25.79 10.17
CA LEU A 40 21.78 -27.20 9.80
C LEU A 40 21.90 -27.39 8.28
N HIS A 41 21.22 -26.57 7.47
CA HIS A 41 21.34 -26.61 6.01
C HIS A 41 22.74 -26.22 5.55
N ARG A 42 23.27 -25.08 6.04
CA ARG A 42 24.60 -24.56 5.70
C ARG A 42 25.74 -25.49 6.15
N THR A 43 25.54 -26.26 7.21
CA THR A 43 26.48 -27.29 7.70
C THR A 43 26.20 -28.69 7.15
N ARG A 44 25.27 -28.82 6.20
CA ARG A 44 24.89 -30.08 5.53
C ARG A 44 24.40 -31.18 6.49
N ARG A 45 23.87 -30.79 7.66
CA ARG A 45 23.28 -31.72 8.64
C ARG A 45 21.84 -32.13 8.29
N ILE A 46 21.19 -31.40 7.38
CA ILE A 46 19.88 -31.74 6.82
C ILE A 46 19.92 -31.71 5.29
N THR A 47 19.07 -32.52 4.67
CA THR A 47 18.92 -32.58 3.19
C THR A 47 17.49 -32.28 2.73
N TRP A 48 16.51 -32.27 3.63
CA TRP A 48 15.10 -32.09 3.28
C TRP A 48 14.81 -30.72 2.67
N LEU A 49 15.47 -29.66 3.15
CA LEU A 49 15.29 -28.29 2.66
C LEU A 49 15.78 -28.15 1.22
N GLY A 50 16.96 -28.69 0.92
CA GLY A 50 17.48 -28.79 -0.45
C GLY A 50 16.56 -29.60 -1.35
N ARG A 51 16.09 -30.79 -0.90
CA ARG A 51 15.16 -31.63 -1.68
C ARG A 51 13.83 -30.93 -2.00
N LEU A 52 13.29 -30.14 -1.06
CA LEU A 52 12.09 -29.33 -1.28
C LEU A 52 12.35 -28.22 -2.30
N ALA A 53 13.51 -27.55 -2.19
CA ALA A 53 13.92 -26.53 -3.15
C ALA A 53 14.10 -27.11 -4.56
N ASP A 54 14.71 -28.28 -4.69
CA ASP A 54 14.87 -29.00 -5.96
C ASP A 54 13.52 -29.42 -6.53
N PHE A 55 12.57 -29.84 -5.68
CA PHE A 55 11.21 -30.16 -6.11
C PHE A 55 10.49 -28.95 -6.72
N ALA A 56 10.52 -27.80 -6.02
CA ALA A 56 9.98 -26.56 -6.56
C ALA A 56 10.70 -26.14 -7.86
N GLY A 57 12.02 -26.33 -7.92
CA GLY A 57 12.83 -26.03 -9.09
C GLY A 57 12.49 -26.86 -10.32
N ARG A 58 12.16 -28.15 -10.14
CA ARG A 58 11.73 -29.03 -11.24
C ARG A 58 10.42 -28.60 -11.89
N ILE A 59 9.48 -28.06 -11.10
CA ILE A 59 8.18 -27.59 -11.60
C ILE A 59 8.37 -26.36 -12.51
N SER A 60 9.19 -25.40 -12.07
CA SER A 60 9.34 -24.09 -12.71
C SER A 60 10.54 -23.98 -13.67
N ASN A 61 11.39 -25.02 -13.77
CA ASN A 61 12.70 -24.95 -14.41
C ASN A 61 13.51 -23.73 -13.91
N ARG A 62 13.64 -23.64 -12.58
CA ARG A 62 14.42 -22.61 -11.88
C ARG A 62 15.30 -23.28 -10.82
N PRO A 63 16.42 -22.67 -10.44
CA PRO A 63 17.19 -23.14 -9.29
C PRO A 63 16.34 -23.16 -8.03
N GLY A 64 16.60 -24.11 -7.12
CA GLY A 64 15.84 -24.23 -5.88
C GLY A 64 15.87 -22.96 -5.01
N TRP A 65 16.99 -22.22 -5.05
CA TRP A 65 17.15 -20.94 -4.35
C TRP A 65 16.29 -19.79 -4.91
N ALA A 66 15.70 -19.95 -6.08
CA ALA A 66 14.70 -19.02 -6.61
C ALA A 66 13.29 -19.62 -6.48
N ALA A 67 13.11 -20.88 -6.87
CA ALA A 67 11.79 -21.50 -6.98
C ALA A 67 11.03 -21.59 -5.64
N LEU A 68 11.68 -22.11 -4.60
CA LEU A 68 11.03 -22.29 -3.30
C LEU A 68 10.72 -20.95 -2.62
N PRO A 69 11.65 -19.97 -2.57
CA PRO A 69 11.36 -18.62 -2.12
C PRO A 69 10.18 -17.95 -2.82
N LEU A 70 10.11 -18.03 -4.15
CA LEU A 70 9.03 -17.42 -4.92
C LEU A 70 7.67 -18.08 -4.64
N ALA A 71 7.65 -19.41 -4.48
CA ALA A 71 6.44 -20.15 -4.11
C ALA A 71 5.95 -19.76 -2.71
N LEU A 72 6.86 -19.69 -1.74
CA LEU A 72 6.55 -19.25 -0.38
C LEU A 72 6.05 -17.80 -0.38
N PHE A 73 6.74 -16.91 -1.10
CA PHE A 73 6.36 -15.50 -1.21
C PHE A 73 4.91 -15.34 -1.68
N LEU A 74 4.50 -16.08 -2.72
CA LEU A 74 3.14 -16.00 -3.26
C LEU A 74 2.07 -16.35 -2.21
N THR A 75 2.24 -17.46 -1.50
CA THR A 75 1.27 -17.85 -0.46
C THR A 75 1.20 -16.80 0.63
N THR A 76 2.36 -16.29 1.00
CA THR A 76 2.54 -15.40 2.13
C THR A 76 2.03 -13.99 1.86
N ILE A 77 2.27 -13.42 0.68
CA ILE A 77 1.79 -12.07 0.34
C ILE A 77 0.26 -12.06 0.22
N LEU A 78 -0.36 -13.15 -0.26
CA LEU A 78 -1.82 -13.28 -0.31
C LEU A 78 -2.42 -13.42 1.09
N THR A 79 -1.79 -14.18 1.98
CA THR A 79 -2.17 -14.25 3.40
C THR A 79 -2.07 -12.87 4.07
N ALA A 80 -0.97 -12.15 3.86
CA ALA A 80 -0.79 -10.80 4.39
C ALA A 80 -1.86 -9.83 3.86
N PHE A 81 -2.15 -9.89 2.56
CA PHE A 81 -3.12 -9.02 1.91
C PHE A 81 -4.55 -9.27 2.40
N LEU A 82 -4.97 -10.53 2.56
CA LEU A 82 -6.26 -10.87 3.17
C LEU A 82 -6.35 -10.32 4.60
N GLY A 83 -5.33 -10.58 5.42
CA GLY A 83 -5.26 -10.05 6.78
C GLY A 83 -5.37 -8.54 6.80
N PHE A 84 -4.67 -7.85 5.90
CA PHE A 84 -4.65 -6.40 5.86
C PHE A 84 -5.99 -5.77 5.46
N ILE A 85 -6.67 -6.28 4.42
CA ILE A 85 -8.00 -5.74 4.07
C ILE A 85 -9.00 -6.01 5.20
N TRP A 86 -8.96 -7.21 5.79
CA TRP A 86 -9.83 -7.55 6.92
C TRP A 86 -9.59 -6.64 8.13
N ASP A 87 -8.33 -6.37 8.44
CA ASP A 87 -7.91 -5.49 9.53
C ASP A 87 -8.46 -4.08 9.38
N VAL A 88 -8.29 -3.49 8.19
CA VAL A 88 -8.85 -2.17 7.87
C VAL A 88 -10.38 -2.18 8.01
N SER A 89 -11.07 -3.19 7.45
CA SER A 89 -12.52 -3.31 7.61
C SER A 89 -12.95 -3.40 9.08
N LEU A 90 -12.25 -4.18 9.91
CA LEU A 90 -12.56 -4.29 11.33
C LEU A 90 -12.33 -2.99 12.10
N HIS A 91 -11.26 -2.24 11.79
CA HIS A 91 -11.02 -0.94 12.43
C HIS A 91 -12.04 0.13 12.02
N ILE A 92 -12.59 0.04 10.81
CA ILE A 92 -13.70 0.89 10.37
C ILE A 92 -14.99 0.48 11.09
N GLY A 93 -15.31 -0.81 11.13
CA GLY A 93 -16.57 -1.33 11.68
C GLY A 93 -16.63 -1.36 13.21
N ASN A 94 -15.63 -1.91 13.89
CA ASN A 94 -15.59 -2.12 15.35
C ASN A 94 -14.74 -1.08 16.11
N GLY A 95 -13.75 -0.49 15.44
CA GLY A 95 -12.84 0.47 16.04
C GLY A 95 -11.57 -0.15 16.61
N ARG A 96 -11.09 0.43 17.72
CA ARG A 96 -9.77 0.10 18.27
C ARG A 96 -9.74 -1.28 18.94
N ASP A 97 -8.57 -1.90 18.92
CA ASP A 97 -8.35 -3.17 19.58
C ASP A 97 -7.98 -3.02 21.06
N SER A 98 -8.31 -4.02 21.86
CA SER A 98 -7.81 -4.15 23.25
C SER A 98 -6.33 -4.57 23.31
N GLY A 99 -5.70 -4.85 22.17
CA GLY A 99 -4.28 -5.14 22.00
C GLY A 99 -3.97 -5.85 20.68
N PRO A 100 -2.68 -5.96 20.28
CA PRO A 100 -2.26 -6.53 19.00
C PRO A 100 -2.69 -7.99 18.76
N LEU A 101 -3.04 -8.73 19.81
CA LEU A 101 -3.50 -10.12 19.69
C LEU A 101 -5.03 -10.28 19.73
N ALA A 102 -5.77 -9.18 19.93
CA ALA A 102 -7.23 -9.19 20.03
C ALA A 102 -7.92 -9.30 18.67
N ASN A 103 -7.30 -8.75 17.62
CA ASN A 103 -7.81 -8.77 16.27
C ASN A 103 -7.29 -9.99 15.49
N PRO A 104 -8.16 -10.91 15.05
CA PRO A 104 -7.77 -12.09 14.30
C PRO A 104 -7.03 -11.77 12.98
N ALA A 105 -7.30 -10.62 12.36
CA ALA A 105 -6.68 -10.19 11.12
C ALA A 105 -5.16 -9.96 11.29
N HIS A 106 -4.73 -9.45 12.46
CA HIS A 106 -3.33 -9.25 12.77
C HIS A 106 -2.49 -10.52 12.64
N TYR A 107 -3.04 -11.69 12.96
CA TYR A 107 -2.29 -12.95 12.83
C TYR A 107 -1.94 -13.26 11.38
N PHE A 108 -2.85 -12.98 10.44
CA PHE A 108 -2.61 -13.15 9.00
C PHE A 108 -1.54 -12.17 8.51
N ILE A 109 -1.57 -10.92 8.97
CA ILE A 109 -0.56 -9.91 8.62
C ILE A 109 0.80 -10.31 9.21
N LEU A 110 0.87 -10.65 10.50
CA LEU A 110 2.12 -11.04 11.18
C LEU A 110 2.75 -12.27 10.55
N VAL A 111 1.97 -13.34 10.33
CA VAL A 111 2.44 -14.55 9.64
C VAL A 111 2.86 -14.19 8.22
N GLY A 112 2.07 -13.42 7.50
CA GLY A 112 2.38 -12.90 6.18
C GLY A 112 3.74 -12.18 6.12
N LEU A 113 3.91 -11.11 6.87
CA LEU A 113 5.14 -10.32 6.82
C LEU A 113 6.36 -11.10 7.34
N PHE A 114 6.17 -11.99 8.33
CA PHE A 114 7.24 -12.82 8.83
C PHE A 114 7.73 -13.83 7.79
N PHE A 115 6.82 -14.53 7.13
CA PHE A 115 7.19 -15.46 6.07
C PHE A 115 7.71 -14.76 4.81
N LEU A 116 7.39 -13.47 4.60
CA LEU A 116 7.91 -12.68 3.49
C LEU A 116 9.41 -12.45 3.67
N PHE A 117 9.81 -12.04 4.88
CA PHE A 117 11.23 -11.97 5.25
C PHE A 117 11.92 -13.33 5.10
N ILE A 118 11.27 -14.41 5.56
CA ILE A 118 11.80 -15.77 5.42
C ILE A 118 11.98 -16.16 3.95
N ALA A 119 11.04 -15.82 3.06
CA ALA A 119 11.18 -16.10 1.63
C ALA A 119 12.45 -15.47 1.07
N GLY A 120 12.72 -14.20 1.39
CA GLY A 120 13.98 -13.54 1.02
C GLY A 120 15.21 -14.25 1.63
N MET A 121 15.17 -14.56 2.92
CA MET A 121 16.27 -15.26 3.60
C MET A 121 16.51 -16.67 3.07
N LEU A 122 15.48 -17.40 2.66
CA LEU A 122 15.62 -18.70 2.01
C LEU A 122 16.42 -18.59 0.71
N ALA A 123 16.15 -17.57 -0.12
CA ALA A 123 16.93 -17.32 -1.33
C ALA A 123 18.41 -17.04 -1.02
N VAL A 124 18.69 -16.40 0.12
CA VAL A 124 20.05 -16.14 0.62
C VAL A 124 20.74 -17.40 1.15
N ILE A 125 20.00 -18.28 1.83
CA ILE A 125 20.55 -19.45 2.55
C ILE A 125 20.74 -20.68 1.65
N LEU A 126 19.82 -20.91 0.71
CA LEU A 126 19.72 -22.12 -0.09
C LEU A 126 20.96 -22.44 -0.95
N PRO A 127 21.60 -21.48 -1.65
CA PRO A 127 22.70 -21.78 -2.57
C PRO A 127 23.92 -22.40 -1.88
N LEU A 128 24.23 -23.68 -2.13
CA LEU A 128 25.38 -24.38 -1.54
C LEU A 128 26.49 -24.58 -2.58
N ASP A 129 27.69 -24.07 -2.28
CA ASP A 129 28.90 -24.21 -3.11
C ASP A 129 28.74 -23.76 -4.57
N GLU A 130 27.77 -22.88 -4.80
CA GLU A 130 27.47 -22.26 -6.08
C GLU A 130 27.44 -20.73 -5.95
N LYS A 131 27.53 -20.05 -7.10
CA LYS A 131 27.27 -18.61 -7.19
C LYS A 131 25.87 -18.41 -7.78
N PRO A 132 24.89 -17.93 -7.00
CA PRO A 132 23.52 -17.73 -7.46
C PRO A 132 23.44 -16.50 -8.39
N GLY A 133 23.85 -16.69 -9.64
CA GLY A 133 23.88 -15.65 -10.66
C GLY A 133 25.13 -14.76 -10.66
N ARG A 134 25.30 -14.07 -11.80
CA ARG A 134 26.45 -13.20 -12.10
C ARG A 134 26.49 -11.96 -11.21
N ALA A 135 25.34 -11.52 -10.73
CA ALA A 135 25.17 -10.35 -9.90
C ALA A 135 25.30 -10.64 -8.40
N SER A 136 25.52 -11.90 -8.01
CA SER A 136 25.48 -12.34 -6.61
C SER A 136 26.33 -11.48 -5.67
N ILE A 137 25.84 -11.34 -4.44
CA ILE A 137 26.50 -10.61 -3.35
C ILE A 137 27.33 -11.62 -2.57
N ARG A 138 28.62 -11.33 -2.42
CA ARG A 138 29.53 -12.14 -1.62
C ARG A 138 29.32 -11.83 -0.14
N ILE A 139 28.86 -12.81 0.63
CA ILE A 139 28.69 -12.70 2.09
C ILE A 139 29.98 -13.15 2.79
N THR A 140 30.49 -14.33 2.42
CA THR A 140 31.78 -14.84 2.92
C THR A 140 32.65 -15.31 1.76
N ARG A 141 33.77 -16.00 2.04
CA ARG A 141 34.59 -16.58 0.98
C ARG A 141 33.84 -17.61 0.13
N THR A 142 32.94 -18.38 0.75
CA THR A 142 32.22 -19.52 0.15
C THR A 142 30.71 -19.31 0.08
N TRP A 143 30.18 -18.22 0.63
CA TRP A 143 28.75 -17.93 0.62
C TRP A 143 28.42 -16.71 -0.23
N HIS A 144 27.57 -16.92 -1.23
CA HIS A 144 27.06 -15.89 -2.12
C HIS A 144 25.52 -15.94 -2.12
N ALA A 145 24.89 -14.79 -2.27
CA ALA A 145 23.44 -14.65 -2.27
C ALA A 145 22.94 -13.94 -3.55
N PRO A 146 21.77 -14.33 -4.09
CA PRO A 146 21.14 -13.61 -5.19
C PRO A 146 20.70 -12.22 -4.73
N VAL A 147 20.78 -11.24 -5.63
CA VAL A 147 20.43 -9.85 -5.29
C VAL A 147 18.95 -9.74 -4.97
N GLY A 148 18.08 -10.37 -5.77
CA GLY A 148 16.63 -10.37 -5.55
C GLY A 148 16.25 -10.93 -4.19
N GLY A 149 16.90 -12.01 -3.74
CA GLY A 149 16.69 -12.59 -2.41
C GLY A 149 17.03 -11.63 -1.27
N VAL A 150 18.17 -10.94 -1.37
CA VAL A 150 18.58 -9.91 -0.39
C VAL A 150 17.59 -8.74 -0.37
N LEU A 151 17.07 -8.33 -1.53
CA LEU A 151 16.08 -7.25 -1.60
C LEU A 151 14.73 -7.64 -1.01
N ILE A 152 14.24 -8.86 -1.26
CA ILE A 152 13.02 -9.37 -0.63
C ILE A 152 13.19 -9.43 0.89
N ALA A 153 14.34 -9.94 1.36
CA ALA A 153 14.64 -9.96 2.79
C ALA A 153 14.71 -8.54 3.38
N GLY A 154 15.36 -7.60 2.69
CA GLY A 154 15.43 -6.20 3.14
C GLY A 154 14.06 -5.53 3.20
N ALA A 155 13.22 -5.73 2.18
CA ALA A 155 11.86 -5.20 2.13
C ALA A 155 10.96 -5.82 3.23
N GLY A 156 11.09 -7.13 3.45
CA GLY A 156 10.40 -7.83 4.54
C GLY A 156 10.86 -7.41 5.93
N LEU A 157 12.16 -7.17 6.11
CA LEU A 157 12.68 -6.64 7.37
C LEU A 157 12.16 -5.21 7.63
N TYR A 158 12.12 -4.38 6.60
CA TYR A 158 11.56 -3.03 6.68
C TYR A 158 10.07 -3.05 7.07
N ALA A 159 9.28 -3.97 6.48
CA ALA A 159 7.90 -4.18 6.90
C ALA A 159 7.81 -4.68 8.36
N LEU A 160 8.58 -5.72 8.72
CA LEU A 160 8.53 -6.33 10.06
C LEU A 160 8.92 -5.36 11.18
N ILE A 161 9.92 -4.51 10.97
CA ILE A 161 10.32 -3.49 11.95
C ILE A 161 9.23 -2.42 12.09
N GLY A 162 8.34 -2.27 11.11
CA GLY A 162 7.17 -1.41 11.19
C GLY A 162 6.34 -1.69 12.45
N PHE A 163 6.03 -2.95 12.78
CA PHE A 163 5.22 -3.31 13.95
C PHE A 163 5.76 -2.80 15.31
N PRO A 164 7.00 -3.11 15.73
CA PRO A 164 7.51 -2.60 16.99
C PRO A 164 7.70 -1.07 16.96
N LEU A 165 7.98 -0.48 15.79
CA LEU A 165 8.03 0.99 15.66
C LEU A 165 6.64 1.62 15.78
N ASP A 166 5.60 0.93 15.31
CA ASP A 166 4.19 1.33 15.40
C ASP A 166 3.71 1.35 16.85
N ASP A 167 4.06 0.33 17.63
CA ASP A 167 3.82 0.35 19.08
C ASP A 167 4.49 1.55 19.77
N ILE A 168 5.75 1.81 19.42
CA ILE A 168 6.50 2.97 19.94
C ILE A 168 5.82 4.28 19.49
N TRP A 169 5.38 4.33 18.23
CA TRP A 169 4.68 5.47 17.65
C TRP A 169 3.40 5.78 18.43
N HIS A 170 2.54 4.78 18.65
CA HIS A 170 1.30 4.95 19.40
C HIS A 170 1.53 5.36 20.86
N ARG A 171 2.60 4.89 21.52
CA ARG A 171 2.97 5.37 22.87
C ARG A 171 3.41 6.83 22.88
N MET A 172 4.03 7.29 21.79
CA MET A 172 4.59 8.64 21.71
C MET A 172 3.59 9.68 21.21
N PHE A 173 2.71 9.28 20.29
CA PHE A 173 1.85 10.17 19.51
C PHE A 173 0.36 9.80 19.55
N GLY A 174 -0.03 8.75 20.28
CA GLY A 174 -1.39 8.21 20.24
C GLY A 174 -1.66 7.36 19.00
N GLN A 175 -2.82 6.70 18.94
CA GLN A 175 -3.17 5.84 17.81
C GLN A 175 -3.57 6.67 16.59
N ASP A 176 -2.86 6.49 15.48
CA ASP A 176 -3.19 7.06 14.18
C ASP A 176 -4.01 6.06 13.38
N VAL A 177 -5.33 6.23 13.43
CA VAL A 177 -6.30 5.40 12.69
C VAL A 177 -6.36 5.83 11.22
N THR A 178 -5.21 5.86 10.55
CA THR A 178 -5.05 6.14 9.12
C THR A 178 -3.98 5.25 8.52
N LEU A 179 -4.19 4.80 7.30
CA LEU A 179 -3.25 4.01 6.52
C LEU A 179 -1.96 4.76 6.18
N TRP A 180 -1.99 6.09 6.25
CA TRP A 180 -0.84 6.97 6.01
C TRP A 180 -0.05 7.32 7.28
N GLY A 181 -0.32 6.63 8.39
CA GLY A 181 0.55 6.61 9.56
C GLY A 181 1.99 6.27 9.14
N PRO A 182 3.02 6.99 9.59
CA PRO A 182 4.39 6.80 9.10
C PRO A 182 4.91 5.36 9.23
N THR A 183 4.56 4.66 10.32
CA THR A 183 4.88 3.25 10.55
C THR A 183 4.04 2.30 9.69
N HIS A 184 2.77 2.62 9.44
CA HIS A 184 1.93 1.91 8.47
C HIS A 184 2.52 1.96 7.06
N LEU A 185 3.02 3.12 6.62
CA LEU A 185 3.74 3.27 5.35
C LEU A 185 4.97 2.36 5.25
N MET A 186 5.60 2.01 6.38
CA MET A 186 6.69 1.02 6.41
C MET A 186 6.17 -0.40 6.17
N LEU A 187 5.12 -0.79 6.89
CA LEU A 187 4.48 -2.12 6.79
C LEU A 187 4.03 -2.40 5.35
N ILE A 188 3.15 -1.55 4.83
CA ILE A 188 2.55 -1.73 3.50
C ILE A 188 3.57 -1.47 2.39
N GLY A 189 4.46 -0.49 2.57
CA GLY A 189 5.48 -0.14 1.58
C GLY A 189 6.53 -1.23 1.44
N GLY A 190 6.95 -1.86 2.54
CA GLY A 190 7.86 -3.01 2.51
C GLY A 190 7.25 -4.21 1.80
N ALA A 191 6.01 -4.56 2.14
CA ALA A 191 5.28 -5.63 1.50
C ALA A 191 5.08 -5.37 -0.01
N GLY A 192 4.57 -4.20 -0.38
CA GLY A 192 4.31 -3.82 -1.76
C GLY A 192 5.57 -3.74 -2.63
N LEU A 193 6.63 -3.10 -2.14
CA LEU A 193 7.88 -2.94 -2.90
C LEU A 193 8.71 -4.23 -2.97
N SER A 194 8.48 -5.21 -2.09
CA SER A 194 9.15 -6.52 -2.15
C SER A 194 8.89 -7.26 -3.48
N LEU A 195 7.78 -6.97 -4.16
CA LEU A 195 7.43 -7.53 -5.48
C LEU A 195 8.42 -7.13 -6.57
N ILE A 196 9.11 -5.98 -6.44
CA ILE A 196 10.24 -5.65 -7.32
C ILE A 196 11.39 -6.64 -7.08
N GLY A 197 11.68 -6.97 -5.82
CA GLY A 197 12.66 -8.00 -5.45
C GLY A 197 12.29 -9.39 -5.98
N VAL A 198 11.00 -9.74 -5.97
CA VAL A 198 10.45 -10.97 -6.56
C VAL A 198 10.71 -11.04 -8.06
N LEU A 199 10.40 -9.97 -8.80
CA LEU A 199 10.67 -9.89 -10.24
C LEU A 199 12.17 -10.02 -10.56
N LEU A 200 13.02 -9.40 -9.74
CA LEU A 200 14.48 -9.51 -9.88
C LEU A 200 15.01 -10.91 -9.52
N LEU A 201 14.46 -11.57 -8.50
CA LEU A 201 14.81 -12.93 -8.12
C LEU A 201 14.35 -13.94 -9.19
N GLU A 202 13.15 -13.76 -9.76
CA GLU A 202 12.68 -14.57 -10.89
C GLU A 202 13.61 -14.41 -12.09
N PHE A 203 14.01 -13.18 -12.40
CA PHE A 203 14.98 -12.91 -13.45
C PHE A 203 16.30 -13.66 -13.21
N GLU A 204 16.90 -13.52 -12.02
CA GLU A 204 18.13 -14.22 -11.67
C GLU A 204 17.95 -15.75 -11.77
N GLY A 205 16.84 -16.29 -11.27
CA GLY A 205 16.52 -17.72 -11.39
C GLY A 205 16.41 -18.17 -12.85
N ARG A 206 15.75 -17.38 -13.70
CA ARG A 206 15.55 -17.66 -15.13
C ARG A 206 16.85 -17.66 -15.92
N GLN A 207 17.80 -16.79 -15.55
CA GLN A 207 19.13 -16.73 -16.17
C GLN A 207 20.06 -17.86 -15.72
N ASN A 208 19.74 -18.56 -14.63
CA ASN A 208 20.53 -19.68 -14.10
C ASN A 208 19.73 -20.99 -14.12
N ARG A 209 18.76 -21.13 -15.03
CA ARG A 209 17.87 -22.29 -15.07
C ARG A 209 18.64 -23.62 -15.22
N PRO A 210 18.20 -24.72 -14.56
CA PRO A 210 18.85 -26.02 -14.67
C PRO A 210 18.88 -26.59 -16.09
N ASP A 211 17.82 -26.39 -16.87
CA ASP A 211 17.74 -26.77 -18.28
C ASP A 211 17.66 -25.50 -19.15
N PRO A 212 18.78 -25.02 -19.72
CA PRO A 212 18.81 -23.84 -20.59
C PRO A 212 18.04 -23.99 -21.89
N THR A 213 17.87 -25.22 -22.38
CA THR A 213 17.20 -25.51 -23.65
C THR A 213 15.68 -25.52 -23.54
N ARG A 214 15.16 -25.75 -22.33
CA ARG A 214 13.73 -25.68 -22.06
C ARG A 214 13.27 -24.23 -22.00
N GLU A 215 12.46 -23.86 -22.98
CA GLU A 215 11.78 -22.57 -23.03
C GLU A 215 10.68 -22.46 -21.95
N ASP A 216 10.43 -21.24 -21.51
CA ASP A 216 9.35 -20.96 -20.58
C ASP A 216 8.01 -21.05 -21.31
N GLY A 217 7.15 -21.97 -20.87
CA GLY A 217 5.78 -22.09 -21.39
C GLY A 217 4.81 -21.07 -20.78
N ARG A 218 3.52 -21.23 -21.14
CA ARG A 218 2.42 -20.37 -20.66
C ARG A 218 2.33 -20.29 -19.14
N PHE A 219 2.61 -21.38 -18.42
CA PHE A 219 2.60 -21.37 -16.95
C PHE A 219 3.57 -20.33 -16.36
N MET A 220 4.82 -20.31 -16.82
CA MET A 220 5.81 -19.33 -16.33
C MET A 220 5.54 -17.92 -16.84
N TRP A 221 4.85 -17.77 -17.98
CA TRP A 221 4.32 -16.47 -18.38
C TRP A 221 3.25 -15.98 -17.39
N LEU A 222 2.28 -16.83 -17.02
CA LEU A 222 1.23 -16.51 -16.03
C LEU A 222 1.85 -16.14 -14.67
N VAL A 223 2.78 -16.93 -14.14
CA VAL A 223 3.46 -16.63 -12.86
C VAL A 223 4.11 -15.25 -12.87
N ARG A 224 4.82 -14.90 -13.95
CA ARG A 224 5.48 -13.58 -14.07
C ARG A 224 4.46 -12.45 -14.25
N ALA A 225 3.42 -12.68 -15.04
CA ALA A 225 2.37 -11.69 -15.26
C ALA A 225 1.56 -11.45 -13.96
N SER A 226 1.32 -12.49 -13.16
CA SER A 226 0.74 -12.39 -11.82
C SER A 226 1.64 -11.63 -10.85
N ALA A 227 2.97 -11.73 -10.97
CA ALA A 227 3.88 -10.91 -10.15
C ALA A 227 3.77 -9.42 -10.48
N PHE A 228 3.51 -9.04 -11.74
CA PHE A 228 3.19 -7.65 -12.10
C PHE A 228 1.80 -7.22 -11.61
N GLY A 229 0.80 -8.11 -11.67
CA GLY A 229 -0.51 -7.85 -11.06
C GLY A 229 -0.40 -7.69 -9.54
N GLY A 230 0.43 -8.50 -8.89
CA GLY A 230 0.81 -8.34 -7.49
C GLY A 230 1.49 -7.00 -7.21
N LEU A 231 2.44 -6.57 -8.06
CA LEU A 231 3.06 -5.24 -7.97
C LEU A 231 2.02 -4.11 -8.09
N LEU A 232 1.04 -4.25 -8.99
CA LEU A 232 -0.06 -3.29 -9.12
C LEU A 232 -0.86 -3.20 -7.80
N ILE A 233 -1.24 -4.35 -7.21
CA ILE A 233 -1.92 -4.40 -5.90
C ILE A 233 -1.03 -3.78 -4.81
N GLY A 234 0.24 -4.17 -4.75
CA GLY A 234 1.20 -3.71 -3.75
C GLY A 234 1.48 -2.21 -3.80
N LEU A 235 1.35 -1.58 -4.97
CA LEU A 235 1.41 -0.12 -5.11
C LEU A 235 0.05 0.55 -4.92
N SER A 236 -1.05 -0.19 -5.01
CA SER A 236 -2.42 0.33 -4.84
C SER A 236 -2.88 0.37 -3.38
N VAL A 237 -2.21 -0.33 -2.46
CA VAL A 237 -2.63 -0.38 -1.04
C VAL A 237 -2.66 0.99 -0.35
N PHE A 238 -1.87 1.96 -0.81
CA PHE A 238 -1.83 3.31 -0.24
C PHE A 238 -3.15 4.09 -0.40
N GLN A 239 -4.09 3.61 -1.21
CA GLN A 239 -5.35 4.28 -1.47
C GLN A 239 -6.57 3.53 -0.89
N ILE A 240 -6.36 2.54 -0.01
CA ILE A 240 -7.47 1.72 0.49
C ILE A 240 -8.49 2.52 1.30
N GLU A 241 -8.12 3.63 1.95
CA GLU A 241 -9.15 4.45 2.64
C GLU A 241 -10.22 4.97 1.67
N TYR A 242 -9.83 5.29 0.42
CA TYR A 242 -10.77 5.66 -0.65
C TYR A 242 -11.61 4.48 -1.12
N ASP A 243 -11.11 3.24 -1.01
CA ASP A 243 -11.89 2.04 -1.34
C ASP A 243 -13.12 1.89 -0.41
N PHE A 244 -13.05 2.47 0.79
CA PHE A 244 -14.10 2.45 1.82
C PHE A 244 -14.90 3.76 1.94
N GLY A 245 -14.45 4.85 1.31
CA GLY A 245 -15.06 6.18 1.46
C GLY A 245 -14.73 6.88 2.79
N VAL A 246 -13.69 6.44 3.49
CA VAL A 246 -13.26 6.96 4.81
C VAL A 246 -11.93 7.71 4.75
N GLU A 247 -11.49 8.12 3.56
CA GLU A 247 -10.26 8.87 3.33
C GLU A 247 -10.17 10.12 4.20
N GLN A 248 -9.01 10.37 4.80
CA GLN A 248 -8.76 11.55 5.64
C GLN A 248 -8.00 12.65 4.90
N PHE A 249 -7.95 12.55 3.58
CA PHE A 249 -7.12 13.38 2.72
C PHE A 249 -7.93 13.85 1.52
N ARG A 250 -7.43 14.90 0.86
CA ARG A 250 -8.13 15.51 -0.28
C ARG A 250 -8.34 14.49 -1.40
N LEU A 251 -9.55 14.41 -1.92
CA LEU A 251 -9.95 13.46 -2.98
C LEU A 251 -9.00 13.43 -4.20
N VAL A 252 -8.40 14.57 -4.55
CA VAL A 252 -7.45 14.72 -5.67
C VAL A 252 -6.22 13.80 -5.58
N LEU A 253 -5.90 13.27 -4.39
CA LEU A 253 -4.83 12.29 -4.20
C LEU A 253 -5.15 10.92 -4.80
N GLN A 254 -6.42 10.50 -4.84
CA GLN A 254 -6.78 9.18 -5.35
C GLN A 254 -6.37 8.98 -6.83
N PRO A 255 -6.71 9.88 -7.79
CA PRO A 255 -6.25 9.74 -9.17
C PRO A 255 -4.73 9.74 -9.33
N LEU A 256 -4.00 10.49 -8.49
CA LEU A 256 -2.54 10.49 -8.44
C LEU A 256 -1.99 9.10 -8.04
N LEU A 257 -2.51 8.51 -6.96
CA LEU A 257 -2.07 7.21 -6.45
C LEU A 257 -2.37 6.08 -7.45
N LEU A 258 -3.56 6.12 -8.06
CA LEU A 258 -3.95 5.22 -9.14
C LEU A 258 -2.97 5.30 -10.31
N THR A 259 -2.67 6.53 -10.76
CA THR A 259 -1.72 6.78 -11.84
C THR A 259 -0.33 6.25 -11.51
N PHE A 260 0.16 6.49 -10.29
CA PHE A 260 1.47 6.00 -9.84
C PHE A 260 1.59 4.47 -9.93
N ALA A 261 0.62 3.75 -9.37
CA ALA A 261 0.60 2.28 -9.39
C ALA A 261 0.51 1.73 -10.82
N ALA A 262 -0.42 2.27 -11.62
CA ALA A 262 -0.66 1.83 -12.99
C ALA A 262 0.54 2.08 -13.91
N ALA A 263 1.10 3.30 -13.87
CA ALA A 263 2.20 3.68 -14.74
C ALA A 263 3.47 2.85 -14.49
N ILE A 264 3.75 2.47 -13.24
CA ILE A 264 4.92 1.62 -12.95
C ILE A 264 4.64 0.17 -13.36
N ALA A 265 3.55 -0.43 -12.84
CA ALA A 265 3.32 -1.87 -12.96
C ALA A 265 2.92 -2.30 -14.37
N LEU A 266 1.97 -1.60 -15.00
CA LEU A 266 1.40 -2.01 -16.29
C LEU A 266 2.37 -1.79 -17.45
N ILE A 267 3.10 -0.67 -17.44
CA ILE A 267 4.12 -0.36 -18.45
C ILE A 267 5.28 -1.33 -18.32
N ALA A 268 5.72 -1.65 -17.09
CA ALA A 268 6.74 -2.66 -16.87
C ALA A 268 6.29 -4.05 -17.35
N ALA A 269 5.05 -4.45 -17.04
CA ALA A 269 4.47 -5.72 -17.49
C ALA A 269 4.47 -5.85 -19.01
N ARG A 270 3.95 -4.81 -19.69
CA ARG A 270 3.86 -4.76 -21.16
C ARG A 270 5.22 -4.88 -21.82
N LEU A 271 6.21 -4.12 -21.36
CA LEU A 271 7.56 -4.17 -21.93
C LEU A 271 8.27 -5.49 -21.63
N ALA A 272 8.12 -6.03 -20.42
CA ALA A 272 8.85 -7.23 -20.00
C ALA A 272 8.27 -8.54 -20.57
N LEU A 273 6.96 -8.61 -20.78
CA LEU A 273 6.26 -9.86 -21.15
C LEU A 273 5.53 -9.80 -22.49
N GLY A 274 5.43 -8.62 -23.12
CA GLY A 274 4.86 -8.45 -24.45
C GLY A 274 3.32 -8.47 -24.46
N PRO A 275 2.70 -8.97 -25.56
CA PRO A 275 1.28 -9.24 -25.74
C PRO A 275 0.36 -9.21 -24.52
N PHE A 276 -0.54 -8.25 -24.31
CA PHE A 276 -1.65 -8.39 -23.34
C PHE A 276 -1.21 -8.50 -21.86
N ALA A 277 0.07 -8.31 -21.54
CA ALA A 277 0.57 -8.46 -20.19
C ALA A 277 0.03 -7.38 -19.23
N ALA A 278 -0.21 -6.16 -19.72
CA ALA A 278 -0.83 -5.11 -18.89
C ALA A 278 -2.29 -5.45 -18.57
N LEU A 279 -3.05 -5.92 -19.58
CA LEU A 279 -4.43 -6.36 -19.38
C LEU A 279 -4.51 -7.54 -18.42
N TYR A 280 -3.63 -8.54 -18.56
CA TYR A 280 -3.58 -9.65 -17.63
C TYR A 280 -3.27 -9.18 -16.20
N ALA A 281 -2.31 -8.28 -16.02
CA ALA A 281 -1.96 -7.76 -14.69
C ALA A 281 -3.14 -7.05 -14.02
N ALA A 282 -3.90 -6.24 -14.77
CA ALA A 282 -5.11 -5.58 -14.28
C ALA A 282 -6.21 -6.60 -13.93
N VAL A 283 -6.51 -7.56 -14.81
CA VAL A 283 -7.51 -8.62 -14.56
C VAL A 283 -7.10 -9.48 -13.35
N PHE A 284 -5.83 -9.83 -13.23
CA PHE A 284 -5.33 -10.54 -12.06
C PHE A 284 -5.55 -9.74 -10.77
N ALA A 285 -5.25 -8.44 -10.79
CA ALA A 285 -5.49 -7.56 -9.65
C ALA A 285 -6.98 -7.48 -9.28
N ILE A 286 -7.86 -7.35 -10.27
CA ILE A 286 -9.32 -7.37 -10.08
C ILE A 286 -9.78 -8.68 -9.44
N VAL A 287 -9.31 -9.83 -9.94
CA VAL A 287 -9.70 -11.14 -9.42
C VAL A 287 -9.23 -11.31 -7.98
N VAL A 288 -7.96 -10.98 -7.67
CA VAL A 288 -7.43 -11.13 -6.31
C VAL A 288 -8.13 -10.18 -5.33
N ARG A 289 -8.28 -8.90 -5.68
CA ARG A 289 -8.97 -7.91 -4.82
C ARG A 289 -10.45 -8.28 -4.66
N GLY A 290 -11.12 -8.73 -5.72
CA GLY A 290 -12.51 -9.17 -5.68
C GLY A 290 -12.74 -10.40 -4.82
N ILE A 291 -11.85 -11.39 -4.89
CA ILE A 291 -11.91 -12.56 -3.99
C ILE A 291 -11.76 -12.10 -2.53
N VAL A 292 -10.79 -11.23 -2.24
CA VAL A 292 -10.56 -10.73 -0.87
C VAL A 292 -11.75 -9.90 -0.38
N ALA A 293 -12.27 -8.99 -1.19
CA ALA A 293 -13.45 -8.19 -0.86
C ALA A 293 -14.65 -9.08 -0.49
N VAL A 294 -14.96 -10.08 -1.33
CA VAL A 294 -16.05 -11.05 -1.05
C VAL A 294 -15.79 -11.88 0.21
N LEU A 295 -14.54 -12.29 0.47
CA LEU A 295 -14.21 -13.05 1.68
C LEU A 295 -14.36 -12.21 2.95
N VAL A 296 -13.99 -10.93 2.90
CA VAL A 296 -14.05 -10.01 4.04
C VAL A 296 -15.50 -9.56 4.31
N GLU A 297 -16.23 -9.20 3.27
CA GLU A 297 -17.63 -8.80 3.38
C GLU A 297 -18.53 -10.02 3.66
N ALA A 298 -18.74 -10.88 2.65
CA ALA A 298 -19.71 -11.97 2.75
C ALA A 298 -19.25 -13.12 3.65
N GLY A 299 -17.92 -13.32 3.78
CA GLY A 299 -17.36 -14.41 4.59
C GLY A 299 -17.16 -14.06 6.06
N LEU A 300 -16.90 -12.78 6.37
CA LEU A 300 -16.52 -12.33 7.71
C LEU A 300 -17.42 -11.22 8.27
N GLY A 301 -18.38 -10.72 7.50
CA GLY A 301 -19.38 -9.72 7.92
C GLY A 301 -18.79 -8.34 8.17
N ALA A 302 -17.65 -8.01 7.57
CA ALA A 302 -16.97 -6.73 7.78
C ALA A 302 -17.32 -5.73 6.66
N PRO A 303 -17.15 -4.42 6.88
CA PRO A 303 -17.47 -3.39 5.88
C PRO A 303 -16.98 -3.70 4.47
N HIS A 304 -17.86 -3.45 3.49
CA HIS A 304 -17.58 -3.60 2.07
C HIS A 304 -16.51 -2.62 1.58
N ASN A 305 -15.68 -3.05 0.65
CA ASN A 305 -14.70 -2.20 -0.02
C ASN A 305 -14.80 -2.29 -1.55
N THR A 306 -14.81 -1.14 -2.21
CA THR A 306 -14.79 -1.04 -3.68
C THR A 306 -13.40 -0.67 -4.16
N PHE A 307 -12.90 -1.30 -5.20
CA PHE A 307 -11.54 -1.08 -5.69
C PHE A 307 -11.47 -0.61 -7.14
N ALA A 308 -10.43 0.14 -7.46
CA ALA A 308 -10.14 0.55 -8.83
C ALA A 308 -9.74 -0.65 -9.71
N LEU A 309 -10.29 -0.68 -10.93
CA LEU A 309 -10.14 -1.79 -11.87
C LEU A 309 -8.83 -1.73 -12.67
N TYR A 310 -8.25 -0.55 -12.88
CA TYR A 310 -7.06 -0.33 -13.72
C TYR A 310 -7.20 -0.80 -15.19
N LEU A 311 -8.43 -1.07 -15.65
CA LEU A 311 -8.69 -1.52 -17.01
C LEU A 311 -8.47 -0.39 -18.02
N GLY A 312 -8.87 0.84 -17.69
CA GLY A 312 -8.62 2.01 -18.53
C GLY A 312 -7.13 2.19 -18.85
N PRO A 313 -6.28 2.33 -17.83
CA PRO A 313 -4.82 2.37 -17.98
C PRO A 313 -4.24 1.18 -18.75
N ALA A 314 -4.71 -0.05 -18.47
CA ALA A 314 -4.21 -1.25 -19.14
C ALA A 314 -4.52 -1.25 -20.65
N ILE A 315 -5.74 -0.86 -21.03
CA ILE A 315 -6.15 -0.71 -22.44
C ILE A 315 -5.27 0.34 -23.13
N VAL A 316 -5.08 1.50 -22.50
CA VAL A 316 -4.24 2.58 -23.05
C VAL A 316 -2.79 2.10 -23.29
N VAL A 317 -2.21 1.38 -22.33
CA VAL A 317 -0.86 0.82 -22.45
C VAL A 317 -0.75 -0.18 -23.60
N GLU A 318 -1.71 -1.08 -23.76
CA GLU A 318 -1.72 -2.06 -24.86
C GLU A 318 -1.91 -1.40 -26.24
N LEU A 319 -2.79 -0.40 -26.34
CA LEU A 319 -3.03 0.35 -27.57
C LEU A 319 -1.81 1.19 -27.98
N LEU A 320 -1.19 1.91 -27.04
CA LEU A 320 0.01 2.69 -27.31
C LEU A 320 1.23 1.83 -27.69
N ALA A 321 1.24 0.57 -27.29
CA ALA A 321 2.27 -0.37 -27.70
C ALA A 321 2.22 -0.76 -29.19
N LEU A 322 1.11 -0.45 -29.90
CA LEU A 322 1.01 -0.61 -31.35
C LEU A 322 1.86 0.44 -32.11
N LEU A 323 2.23 1.53 -31.45
CA LEU A 323 3.04 2.59 -32.04
C LEU A 323 4.53 2.19 -32.10
N PRO A 324 5.27 2.60 -33.14
CA PRO A 324 6.68 2.27 -33.29
C PRO A 324 7.58 2.84 -32.18
N LEU A 325 7.05 3.80 -31.40
CA LEU A 325 7.75 4.43 -30.27
C LEU A 325 8.18 3.41 -29.21
N ILE A 326 7.50 2.26 -29.08
CA ILE A 326 7.86 1.19 -28.13
C ILE A 326 9.30 0.69 -28.28
N ARG A 327 9.91 0.87 -29.45
CA ARG A 327 11.34 0.59 -29.71
C ARG A 327 12.30 1.51 -28.94
N LYS A 328 11.80 2.59 -28.33
CA LYS A 328 12.53 3.50 -27.43
C LYS A 328 11.91 3.40 -26.02
N PRO A 329 12.23 2.35 -25.23
CA PRO A 329 11.42 1.96 -24.07
C PRO A 329 11.22 3.05 -23.02
N VAL A 330 12.24 3.86 -22.74
CA VAL A 330 12.12 4.95 -21.73
C VAL A 330 11.23 6.09 -22.23
N VAL A 331 11.35 6.49 -23.51
CA VAL A 331 10.52 7.54 -24.10
C VAL A 331 9.08 7.05 -24.23
N TRP A 332 8.91 5.79 -24.67
CA TRP A 332 7.60 5.15 -24.73
C TRP A 332 6.98 5.03 -23.34
N GLY A 333 7.74 4.62 -22.32
CA GLY A 333 7.28 4.54 -20.93
C GLY A 333 6.80 5.88 -20.41
N ALA A 334 7.55 6.96 -20.63
CA ALA A 334 7.14 8.32 -20.28
C ALA A 334 5.85 8.75 -21.02
N THR A 335 5.73 8.42 -22.31
CA THR A 335 4.56 8.75 -23.12
C THR A 335 3.32 7.95 -22.71
N ALA A 336 3.50 6.65 -22.44
CA ALA A 336 2.45 5.79 -21.92
C ALA A 336 2.03 6.24 -20.51
N GLY A 337 2.98 6.68 -19.69
CA GLY A 337 2.71 7.28 -18.38
C GLY A 337 1.84 8.53 -18.45
N PHE A 338 2.13 9.44 -19.39
CA PHE A 338 1.27 10.58 -19.69
C PHE A 338 -0.14 10.15 -20.11
N ALA A 339 -0.26 9.14 -20.98
CA ALA A 339 -1.54 8.67 -21.45
C ALA A 339 -2.35 7.92 -20.37
N VAL A 340 -1.68 7.20 -19.47
CA VAL A 340 -2.28 6.60 -18.27
C VAL A 340 -2.83 7.70 -17.36
N ALA A 341 -2.06 8.76 -17.11
CA ALA A 341 -2.47 9.88 -16.26
C ALA A 341 -3.57 10.78 -16.86
N THR A 342 -3.95 10.56 -18.12
CA THR A 342 -4.95 11.37 -18.83
C THR A 342 -6.12 10.49 -19.27
N VAL A 343 -5.97 9.79 -20.39
CA VAL A 343 -7.01 8.92 -20.98
C VAL A 343 -7.28 7.70 -20.09
N GLY A 344 -6.22 7.09 -19.54
CA GLY A 344 -6.38 5.94 -18.64
C GLY A 344 -7.16 6.30 -17.37
N MET A 345 -6.78 7.40 -16.74
CA MET A 345 -7.43 7.95 -15.55
C MET A 345 -8.89 8.34 -15.83
N TRP A 346 -9.17 8.95 -16.98
CA TRP A 346 -10.53 9.26 -17.40
C TRP A 346 -11.39 8.01 -17.65
N LEU A 347 -10.81 6.93 -18.19
CA LEU A 347 -11.53 5.67 -18.35
C LEU A 347 -11.83 5.00 -17.00
N ASP A 348 -10.89 5.06 -16.05
CA ASP A 348 -11.12 4.53 -14.70
C ASP A 348 -12.13 5.38 -13.92
N SER A 349 -12.22 6.70 -14.17
CA SER A 349 -13.21 7.56 -13.49
C SER A 349 -14.64 7.07 -13.73
N MET A 350 -14.95 6.53 -14.91
CA MET A 350 -16.28 5.96 -15.20
C MET A 350 -16.68 4.83 -14.24
N TRP A 351 -15.70 4.08 -13.72
CA TRP A 351 -15.94 3.08 -12.68
C TRP A 351 -16.06 3.73 -11.29
N ILE A 352 -15.19 4.70 -11.00
CA ILE A 352 -15.23 5.48 -9.75
C ILE A 352 -16.61 6.13 -9.57
N ASP A 353 -17.07 6.90 -10.56
CA ASP A 353 -18.35 7.60 -10.57
C ASP A 353 -19.56 6.66 -10.39
N ARG A 354 -19.39 5.37 -10.65
CA ARG A 354 -20.48 4.38 -10.60
C ARG A 354 -20.50 3.57 -9.31
N MET A 355 -19.35 3.36 -8.69
CA MET A 355 -19.17 2.31 -7.68
C MET A 355 -18.53 2.82 -6.39
N PHE A 356 -17.72 3.87 -6.44
CA PHE A 356 -17.14 4.45 -5.24
C PHE A 356 -18.14 5.33 -4.51
N VAL A 357 -17.96 5.44 -3.19
CA VAL A 357 -18.77 6.34 -2.35
C VAL A 357 -18.59 7.79 -2.80
N ASN A 358 -17.36 8.19 -3.09
CA ASN A 358 -17.01 9.54 -3.54
C ASN A 358 -16.65 9.51 -5.03
N GLU A 359 -17.46 10.18 -5.87
CA GLU A 359 -17.18 10.39 -7.29
C GLU A 359 -16.16 11.52 -7.51
N TRP A 360 -15.59 11.63 -8.72
CA TRP A 360 -14.64 12.71 -9.02
C TRP A 360 -15.34 13.92 -9.65
N PRO A 361 -15.62 15.00 -8.89
CA PRO A 361 -16.26 16.18 -9.45
C PRO A 361 -15.41 16.86 -10.53
N ALA A 362 -16.06 17.65 -11.38
CA ALA A 362 -15.41 18.33 -12.49
C ALA A 362 -14.33 19.32 -11.99
N GLY A 363 -14.58 19.98 -10.86
CA GLY A 363 -13.73 21.01 -10.26
C GLY A 363 -12.32 20.53 -9.90
N MET A 364 -12.14 19.25 -9.55
CA MET A 364 -10.83 18.75 -9.13
C MET A 364 -9.90 18.35 -10.30
N TRP A 365 -10.41 18.21 -11.52
CA TRP A 365 -9.63 17.63 -12.64
C TRP A 365 -8.39 18.42 -13.02
N VAL A 366 -8.42 19.76 -12.95
CA VAL A 366 -7.25 20.59 -13.31
C VAL A 366 -6.09 20.31 -12.36
N GLU A 367 -6.35 20.31 -11.05
CA GLU A 367 -5.35 19.99 -10.04
C GLU A 367 -4.94 18.51 -10.11
N GLY A 368 -5.93 17.61 -10.28
CA GLY A 368 -5.72 16.18 -10.44
C GLY A 368 -4.78 15.85 -11.60
N LEU A 369 -4.97 16.48 -12.77
CA LEU A 369 -4.09 16.33 -13.92
C LEU A 369 -2.71 16.95 -13.68
N ALA A 370 -2.64 18.13 -13.06
CA ALA A 370 -1.38 18.78 -12.74
C ALA A 370 -0.50 17.93 -11.80
N MET A 371 -1.14 17.15 -10.93
CA MET A 371 -0.53 16.19 -10.02
C MET A 371 -0.20 14.85 -10.70
N ALA A 372 -1.18 14.23 -11.34
CA ALA A 372 -1.08 12.89 -11.91
C ALA A 372 -0.17 12.83 -13.13
N VAL A 373 -0.16 13.83 -14.01
CA VAL A 373 0.62 13.79 -15.27
C VAL A 373 2.13 13.69 -15.02
N PRO A 374 2.75 14.55 -14.19
CA PRO A 374 4.17 14.39 -13.87
C PRO A 374 4.49 13.03 -13.25
N VAL A 375 3.65 12.57 -12.32
CA VAL A 375 3.81 11.26 -11.66
C VAL A 375 3.69 10.10 -12.67
N GLY A 376 2.73 10.15 -13.58
CA GLY A 376 2.56 9.17 -14.64
C GLY A 376 3.79 9.11 -15.56
N ILE A 377 4.30 10.26 -16.00
CA ILE A 377 5.50 10.35 -16.86
C ILE A 377 6.71 9.69 -16.19
N PHE A 378 7.03 10.06 -14.95
CA PHE A 378 8.18 9.50 -14.25
C PHE A 378 7.94 8.05 -13.82
N GLY A 379 6.73 7.69 -13.40
CA GLY A 379 6.32 6.33 -13.09
C GLY A 379 6.48 5.40 -14.29
N GLY A 380 6.03 5.82 -15.47
CA GLY A 380 6.18 5.07 -16.70
C GLY A 380 7.64 4.95 -17.17
N ALA A 381 8.44 5.99 -16.98
CA ALA A 381 9.88 5.91 -17.21
C ALA A 381 10.57 4.92 -16.25
N ILE A 382 10.20 4.91 -14.97
CA ILE A 382 10.69 3.95 -13.96
C ILE A 382 10.25 2.52 -14.31
N GLY A 383 8.99 2.32 -14.70
CA GLY A 383 8.48 1.03 -15.16
C GLY A 383 9.24 0.52 -16.38
N ALA A 384 9.59 1.40 -17.32
CA ALA A 384 10.45 1.04 -18.46
C ALA A 384 11.88 0.68 -18.05
N LEU A 385 12.49 1.39 -17.08
CA LEU A 385 13.80 1.00 -16.55
C LEU A 385 13.78 -0.38 -15.90
N LEU A 386 12.72 -0.69 -15.12
CA LEU A 386 12.53 -2.01 -14.53
C LEU A 386 12.42 -3.09 -15.62
N ALA A 387 11.59 -2.87 -16.65
CA ALA A 387 11.45 -3.81 -17.76
C ALA A 387 12.77 -4.05 -18.52
N LEU A 388 13.55 -3.00 -18.77
CA LEU A 388 14.87 -3.13 -19.39
C LEU A 388 15.80 -4.05 -18.58
N VAL A 389 15.75 -3.97 -17.24
CA VAL A 389 16.50 -4.91 -16.38
C VAL A 389 16.00 -6.34 -16.56
N LEU A 390 14.68 -6.55 -16.52
CA LEU A 390 14.04 -7.87 -16.60
C LEU A 390 14.15 -8.53 -17.99
N GLU A 391 14.33 -7.73 -19.05
CA GLU A 391 14.61 -8.20 -20.41
C GLU A 391 16.11 -8.38 -20.69
N ASN A 392 16.99 -8.09 -19.71
CA ASN A 392 18.43 -8.04 -19.90
C ASN A 392 18.85 -7.13 -21.08
N LYS A 393 18.25 -5.94 -21.17
CA LYS A 393 18.62 -4.89 -22.13
C LYS A 393 19.49 -3.83 -21.44
N PRO A 394 20.40 -3.15 -22.15
CA PRO A 394 21.24 -2.13 -21.53
C PRO A 394 20.40 -0.96 -21.01
N LEU A 395 20.63 -0.57 -19.76
CA LEU A 395 20.05 0.64 -19.20
C LEU A 395 20.68 1.91 -19.82
N PRO A 396 19.97 3.05 -19.82
CA PRO A 396 20.56 4.34 -20.15
C PRO A 396 21.80 4.66 -19.30
N ALA A 397 22.56 5.66 -19.75
CA ALA A 397 23.74 6.15 -19.05
C ALA A 397 23.44 6.40 -17.56
N PRO A 398 24.38 6.09 -16.63
CA PRO A 398 24.18 6.27 -15.20
C PRO A 398 23.54 7.59 -14.75
N PRO A 399 23.94 8.79 -15.25
CA PRO A 399 23.30 10.03 -14.85
C PRO A 399 21.81 10.08 -15.24
N VAL A 400 21.44 9.60 -16.43
CA VAL A 400 20.06 9.62 -16.93
C VAL A 400 19.15 8.77 -16.07
N ARG A 401 19.51 7.50 -15.81
CA ARG A 401 18.67 6.61 -15.00
C ARG A 401 18.57 7.04 -13.53
N ARG A 402 19.63 7.64 -12.97
CA ARG A 402 19.61 8.21 -11.61
C ARG A 402 18.71 9.44 -11.55
N ALA A 403 18.79 10.32 -12.55
CA ALA A 403 17.93 11.49 -12.65
C ALA A 403 16.45 11.10 -12.78
N ILE A 404 16.11 10.09 -13.59
CA ILE A 404 14.72 9.60 -13.70
C ILE A 404 14.18 9.13 -12.34
N VAL A 405 14.93 8.30 -11.62
CA VAL A 405 14.48 7.78 -10.30
C VAL A 405 14.40 8.91 -9.28
N ALA A 406 15.42 9.76 -9.16
CA ALA A 406 15.44 10.84 -8.19
C ALA A 406 14.35 11.89 -8.47
N ALA A 407 14.16 12.27 -9.73
CA ALA A 407 13.08 13.16 -10.13
C ALA A 407 11.71 12.53 -9.91
N GLY A 408 11.53 11.23 -10.18
CA GLY A 408 10.30 10.53 -9.87
C GLY A 408 9.94 10.56 -8.38
N VAL A 409 10.92 10.36 -7.49
CA VAL A 409 10.72 10.49 -6.03
C VAL A 409 10.35 11.92 -5.65
N ILE A 410 11.06 12.93 -6.16
CA ILE A 410 10.79 14.35 -5.85
C ILE A 410 9.40 14.77 -6.36
N VAL A 411 9.04 14.36 -7.57
CA VAL A 411 7.75 14.68 -8.19
C VAL A 411 6.60 14.00 -7.46
N ALA A 412 6.73 12.72 -7.11
CA ALA A 412 5.74 12.04 -6.29
C ALA A 412 5.59 12.72 -4.92
N ALA A 413 6.71 13.03 -4.24
CA ALA A 413 6.68 13.73 -2.95
C ALA A 413 6.03 15.12 -3.03
N ALA A 414 6.35 15.90 -4.06
CA ALA A 414 5.77 17.23 -4.26
C ALA A 414 4.27 17.17 -4.55
N ALA A 415 3.84 16.22 -5.38
CA ALA A 415 2.43 16.04 -5.70
C ALA A 415 1.63 15.53 -4.49
N THR A 416 2.17 14.56 -3.74
CA THR A 416 1.59 14.12 -2.46
C THR A 416 1.53 15.27 -1.47
N ALA A 417 2.60 16.06 -1.31
CA ALA A 417 2.60 17.22 -0.41
C ALA A 417 1.51 18.23 -0.80
N ASN A 418 1.28 18.49 -2.09
CA ASN A 418 0.19 19.34 -2.53
C ASN A 418 -1.19 18.77 -2.16
N GLY A 419 -1.41 17.48 -2.34
CA GLY A 419 -2.67 16.83 -1.98
C GLY A 419 -2.91 16.72 -0.47
N LEU A 420 -1.87 16.78 0.36
CA LEU A 420 -1.97 16.81 1.82
C LEU A 420 -2.16 18.20 2.41
N MET A 421 -1.94 19.26 1.63
CA MET A 421 -2.14 20.63 2.09
C MET A 421 -3.63 20.99 2.04
N ILE A 422 -4.18 21.35 3.19
CA ILE A 422 -5.59 21.67 3.41
C ILE A 422 -5.73 23.05 4.05
N ASP A 423 -6.92 23.63 3.90
CA ASP A 423 -7.35 24.85 4.57
C ASP A 423 -8.48 24.52 5.55
N VAL A 424 -8.30 24.83 6.83
CA VAL A 424 -9.35 24.69 7.86
C VAL A 424 -9.93 26.08 8.13
N PRO A 425 -11.24 26.30 7.94
CA PRO A 425 -11.83 27.62 8.11
C PRO A 425 -11.87 28.04 9.59
N GLU A 426 -11.33 29.22 9.92
CA GLU A 426 -11.21 29.67 11.32
C GLU A 426 -12.54 30.13 11.95
N ASN A 427 -13.47 30.66 11.14
CA ASN A 427 -14.71 31.27 11.60
C ASN A 427 -15.94 30.67 10.91
N ALA A 428 -15.90 29.37 10.61
CA ALA A 428 -17.03 28.65 10.05
C ALA A 428 -17.69 27.74 11.10
N SER A 429 -19.02 27.63 11.01
CA SER A 429 -19.83 26.76 11.86
C SER A 429 -20.99 26.17 11.08
N ALA A 430 -21.64 25.15 11.63
CA ALA A 430 -22.94 24.71 11.16
C ALA A 430 -23.94 24.65 12.31
N THR A 431 -25.17 25.07 12.02
CA THR A 431 -26.35 24.79 12.84
C THR A 431 -26.99 23.51 12.30
N VAL A 432 -27.12 22.51 13.16
CA VAL A 432 -27.66 21.19 12.82
C VAL A 432 -28.94 20.96 13.62
N ALA A 433 -30.03 20.66 12.93
CA ALA A 433 -31.28 20.18 13.51
C ALA A 433 -31.44 18.69 13.22
N LEU A 434 -31.54 17.88 14.27
CA LEU A 434 -31.68 16.44 14.18
C LEU A 434 -33.13 16.03 14.40
N THR A 435 -33.65 15.17 13.53
CA THR A 435 -34.98 14.57 13.68
C THR A 435 -34.83 13.07 13.92
N ASP A 436 -35.36 12.58 15.04
CA ASP A 436 -35.33 11.15 15.34
C ASP A 436 -36.19 10.38 14.32
N VAL A 437 -35.58 9.36 13.71
CA VAL A 437 -36.30 8.38 12.89
C VAL A 437 -36.78 7.27 13.82
N GLN A 438 -37.96 6.69 13.55
CA GLN A 438 -38.60 5.71 14.44
C GLN A 438 -37.59 4.62 14.87
N ALA A 439 -37.42 4.45 16.18
CA ALA A 439 -36.34 3.66 16.76
C ALA A 439 -36.27 2.25 16.15
N THR A 440 -35.12 1.94 15.56
CA THR A 440 -34.74 0.56 15.28
C THR A 440 -34.37 -0.12 16.60
N ASP A 441 -34.46 -1.45 16.66
CA ASP A 441 -34.04 -2.22 17.85
C ASP A 441 -32.56 -1.95 18.23
N SER A 442 -31.78 -1.38 17.30
CA SER A 442 -30.35 -1.11 17.41
C SER A 442 -30.00 0.18 18.19
N GLY A 443 -30.81 1.25 18.11
CA GLY A 443 -30.52 2.50 18.83
C GLY A 443 -31.10 3.75 18.19
N ARG A 444 -30.59 4.93 18.59
CA ARG A 444 -31.10 6.24 18.14
C ARG A 444 -30.55 6.62 16.78
N MET A 445 -31.41 6.59 15.76
CA MET A 445 -31.13 7.04 14.39
C MET A 445 -31.73 8.43 14.14
N VAL A 446 -31.03 9.28 13.41
CA VAL A 446 -31.47 10.65 13.12
C VAL A 446 -31.28 11.02 11.66
N THR A 447 -32.14 11.89 11.13
CA THR A 447 -31.83 12.70 9.94
C THR A 447 -31.37 14.09 10.37
N ALA A 448 -30.57 14.76 9.55
CA ALA A 448 -29.97 16.06 9.81
C ALA A 448 -30.40 17.11 8.79
N ASP A 449 -30.86 18.27 9.27
CA ASP A 449 -30.97 19.52 8.51
C ASP A 449 -29.81 20.42 8.95
N VAL A 450 -28.95 20.79 7.99
CA VAL A 450 -27.65 21.43 8.24
C VAL A 450 -27.60 22.79 7.55
N ARG A 451 -27.33 23.84 8.33
CA ARG A 451 -27.09 25.20 7.82
C ARG A 451 -25.70 25.68 8.14
N LEU A 452 -24.92 25.95 7.10
CA LEU A 452 -23.55 26.42 7.17
C LEU A 452 -23.49 27.93 7.36
N GLU A 453 -22.55 28.39 8.18
CA GLU A 453 -22.21 29.78 8.36
C GLU A 453 -20.69 29.94 8.18
N PRO A 454 -20.20 30.75 7.22
CA PRO A 454 -21.00 31.48 6.24
C PRO A 454 -21.65 30.54 5.20
N ALA A 455 -22.73 30.97 4.55
CA ALA A 455 -23.51 30.13 3.63
C ALA A 455 -22.75 29.77 2.33
N ASP A 456 -21.76 30.58 1.96
CA ASP A 456 -20.89 30.41 0.80
C ASP A 456 -19.61 29.60 1.10
N LEU A 457 -19.53 28.95 2.27
CA LEU A 457 -18.38 28.11 2.66
C LEU A 457 -18.06 27.02 1.64
N VAL A 458 -19.09 26.47 0.99
CA VAL A 458 -19.00 25.34 0.06
C VAL A 458 -19.30 25.83 -1.34
N GLY A 459 -18.38 25.57 -2.28
CA GLY A 459 -18.54 25.91 -3.69
C GLY A 459 -19.64 25.10 -4.39
N ASP A 460 -19.86 25.39 -5.68
CA ASP A 460 -20.94 24.78 -6.47
C ASP A 460 -20.70 23.29 -6.82
N ASP A 461 -19.45 22.84 -6.80
CA ASP A 461 -19.03 21.48 -7.18
C ASP A 461 -18.04 20.92 -6.12
N PRO A 462 -18.50 20.69 -4.87
CA PRO A 462 -17.64 20.20 -3.79
C PRO A 462 -17.28 18.73 -4.00
N GLU A 463 -16.12 18.31 -3.48
CA GLU A 463 -15.76 16.89 -3.47
C GLU A 463 -16.65 16.07 -2.55
N TRP A 464 -17.07 16.62 -1.41
CA TRP A 464 -18.17 16.05 -0.62
C TRP A 464 -18.75 17.04 0.39
N VAL A 465 -20.04 16.86 0.67
CA VAL A 465 -20.69 17.28 1.91
C VAL A 465 -21.44 16.06 2.42
N SER A 466 -20.89 15.39 3.43
CA SER A 466 -21.36 14.07 3.83
C SER A 466 -21.42 13.93 5.35
N ILE A 467 -22.26 13.02 5.84
CA ILE A 467 -22.17 12.54 7.20
C ILE A 467 -21.55 11.14 7.17
N LEU A 468 -20.44 10.99 7.89
CA LEU A 468 -19.77 9.71 8.12
C LEU A 468 -20.08 9.24 9.54
N SER A 469 -20.61 8.03 9.64
CA SER A 469 -20.76 7.28 10.88
C SER A 469 -19.95 6.00 10.83
N TRP A 470 -19.07 5.78 11.81
CA TRP A 470 -18.19 4.60 11.83
C TRP A 470 -18.01 4.06 13.26
N GLN A 471 -17.41 2.88 13.39
CA GLN A 471 -17.15 2.19 14.66
C GLN A 471 -18.41 1.83 15.45
N GLY A 472 -19.48 1.51 14.72
CA GLY A 472 -20.75 1.05 15.30
C GLY A 472 -20.71 -0.36 15.86
N GLY A 473 -19.87 -1.22 15.30
CA GLY A 473 -19.89 -2.66 15.46
C GLY A 473 -20.28 -3.35 14.15
N ILE A 474 -19.57 -4.39 13.74
CA ILE A 474 -19.84 -5.12 12.48
C ILE A 474 -21.19 -5.86 12.47
N ASP A 475 -21.78 -6.11 13.65
CA ASP A 475 -23.10 -6.71 13.79
C ASP A 475 -24.24 -5.67 13.77
N GLU A 476 -23.92 -4.37 13.64
CA GLU A 476 -24.87 -3.26 13.60
C GLU A 476 -25.23 -2.85 12.15
N VAL A 477 -26.08 -1.83 12.02
CA VAL A 477 -26.46 -1.26 10.71
C VAL A 477 -25.24 -0.91 9.88
N GLY A 478 -25.26 -1.29 8.59
CA GLY A 478 -24.19 -0.98 7.64
C GLY A 478 -22.84 -1.63 7.98
N ASP A 479 -22.84 -2.74 8.71
CA ASP A 479 -21.63 -3.43 9.19
C ASP A 479 -20.70 -2.50 10.00
N GLY A 480 -21.29 -1.53 10.70
CA GLY A 480 -20.56 -0.55 11.51
C GLY A 480 -20.05 0.68 10.73
N LEU A 481 -20.49 0.87 9.48
CA LEU A 481 -20.19 2.02 8.63
C LEU A 481 -21.46 2.54 7.93
N VAL A 482 -21.74 3.84 8.05
CA VAL A 482 -22.80 4.53 7.29
C VAL A 482 -22.21 5.81 6.73
N ILE A 483 -22.40 6.06 5.43
CA ILE A 483 -21.98 7.29 4.76
C ILE A 483 -23.18 7.83 3.98
N ASP A 484 -23.60 9.05 4.33
CA ASP A 484 -24.70 9.75 3.68
C ASP A 484 -24.17 11.01 2.99
N HIS A 485 -24.41 11.14 1.69
CA HIS A 485 -24.11 12.36 0.94
C HIS A 485 -25.32 13.30 1.00
N LEU A 486 -25.11 14.50 1.52
CA LEU A 486 -26.23 15.40 1.79
C LEU A 486 -26.73 16.07 0.52
N GLU A 487 -28.05 16.19 0.41
CA GLU A 487 -28.70 16.93 -0.66
C GLU A 487 -28.65 18.44 -0.37
N ARG A 488 -28.15 19.22 -1.34
CA ARG A 488 -28.16 20.68 -1.26
C ARG A 488 -29.55 21.23 -1.60
N VAL A 489 -30.23 21.79 -0.61
CA VAL A 489 -31.59 22.36 -0.75
C VAL A 489 -31.59 23.89 -0.85
N GLY A 490 -30.46 24.53 -0.55
CA GLY A 490 -30.26 25.98 -0.67
C GLY A 490 -28.79 26.36 -0.50
N GLU A 491 -28.48 27.64 -0.62
CA GLU A 491 -27.13 28.15 -0.34
C GLU A 491 -26.77 27.90 1.13
N GLY A 492 -25.68 27.15 1.36
CA GLY A 492 -25.29 26.73 2.70
C GLY A 492 -26.28 25.83 3.43
N HIS A 493 -27.32 25.30 2.76
CA HIS A 493 -28.37 24.48 3.39
C HIS A 493 -28.40 23.08 2.76
N TYR A 494 -28.17 22.09 3.60
CA TYR A 494 -28.03 20.68 3.24
C TYR A 494 -28.92 19.81 4.11
N VAL A 495 -29.44 18.71 3.57
CA VAL A 495 -30.25 17.73 4.32
C VAL A 495 -29.71 16.32 4.09
N SER A 496 -29.69 15.50 5.15
CA SER A 496 -29.32 14.09 5.04
C SER A 496 -30.33 13.33 4.20
N THR A 497 -29.88 12.40 3.36
CA THR A 497 -30.78 11.56 2.54
C THR A 497 -31.14 10.25 3.22
N GLU A 498 -30.30 9.80 4.15
CA GLU A 498 -30.50 8.58 4.93
C GLU A 498 -30.38 8.84 6.46
N PRO A 499 -31.01 8.00 7.31
CA PRO A 499 -30.82 8.08 8.76
C PRO A 499 -29.41 7.66 9.18
N VAL A 500 -28.80 8.40 10.09
CA VAL A 500 -27.47 8.13 10.64
C VAL A 500 -27.52 7.80 12.15
N PRO A 501 -26.67 6.90 12.67
CA PRO A 501 -26.65 6.54 14.07
C PRO A 501 -25.99 7.60 14.95
N VAL A 502 -26.51 7.82 16.16
CA VAL A 502 -25.94 8.74 17.16
C VAL A 502 -25.99 8.17 18.59
N TYR A 503 -25.62 6.89 18.74
CA TYR A 503 -25.69 6.14 20.01
C TYR A 503 -24.52 5.18 20.19
N GLY A 504 -24.40 4.57 21.37
CA GLY A 504 -23.47 3.47 21.61
C GLY A 504 -22.01 3.88 21.38
N THR A 505 -21.29 3.09 20.59
CA THR A 505 -19.89 3.33 20.22
C THR A 505 -19.71 4.12 18.92
N TRP A 506 -20.81 4.38 18.20
CA TRP A 506 -20.78 5.10 16.93
C TRP A 506 -20.11 6.46 17.07
N LYS A 507 -19.27 6.80 16.10
CA LYS A 507 -18.75 8.15 15.91
C LYS A 507 -19.42 8.72 14.67
N THR A 508 -20.02 9.90 14.76
CA THR A 508 -20.79 10.51 13.67
C THR A 508 -20.37 11.95 13.46
N VAL A 509 -19.98 12.28 12.23
CA VAL A 509 -19.36 13.55 11.88
C VAL A 509 -19.89 14.08 10.54
N LEU A 510 -20.19 15.37 10.50
CA LEU A 510 -20.41 16.10 9.24
C LEU A 510 -19.04 16.45 8.65
N ARG A 511 -18.81 16.08 7.40
CA ARG A 511 -17.57 16.27 6.65
C ARG A 511 -17.83 17.21 5.48
N VAL A 512 -16.87 18.10 5.23
CA VAL A 512 -16.92 19.03 4.09
C VAL A 512 -15.55 19.04 3.42
N GLN A 513 -15.53 18.72 2.13
CA GLN A 513 -14.42 19.04 1.25
C GLN A 513 -14.89 19.89 0.07
N SER A 514 -14.26 21.05 -0.11
CA SER A 514 -14.44 21.91 -1.28
C SER A 514 -13.08 22.50 -1.68
N GLY A 515 -12.49 21.95 -2.74
CA GLY A 515 -11.15 22.29 -3.21
C GLY A 515 -10.07 21.97 -2.19
N ARG A 516 -9.54 23.01 -1.53
CA ARG A 516 -8.54 22.87 -0.44
C ARG A 516 -9.15 22.88 0.94
N THR A 517 -10.39 23.36 1.08
CA THR A 517 -11.10 23.28 2.35
C THR A 517 -11.38 21.82 2.65
N LEU A 518 -10.86 21.33 3.77
CA LEU A 518 -11.15 20.01 4.31
C LEU A 518 -11.38 20.14 5.81
N THR A 519 -12.61 19.94 6.24
CA THR A 519 -13.01 20.20 7.61
C THR A 519 -14.16 19.31 8.05
N ALA A 520 -14.31 19.18 9.36
CA ALA A 520 -15.32 18.33 9.96
C ALA A 520 -16.00 19.01 11.14
N LEU A 521 -17.20 18.57 11.46
CA LEU A 521 -17.99 19.00 12.61
C LEU A 521 -18.58 17.76 13.29
N PRO A 522 -18.18 17.44 14.53
CA PRO A 522 -18.68 16.25 15.20
C PRO A 522 -20.16 16.42 15.57
N ILE A 523 -20.98 15.43 15.20
CA ILE A 523 -22.41 15.36 15.54
C ILE A 523 -22.57 14.56 16.83
N PHE A 524 -22.02 13.34 16.84
CA PHE A 524 -22.01 12.44 18.00
C PHE A 524 -20.65 11.79 18.17
N MET A 525 -20.14 11.78 19.40
CA MET A 525 -18.95 11.01 19.78
C MET A 525 -19.14 10.47 21.18
N PRO A 526 -18.92 9.17 21.44
CA PRO A 526 -19.10 8.61 22.77
C PRO A 526 -18.05 9.17 23.74
N LEU A 527 -18.37 9.07 25.03
CA LEU A 527 -17.38 9.24 26.09
C LEU A 527 -16.30 8.16 25.93
N ASP A 528 -15.04 8.57 25.80
CA ASP A 528 -13.92 7.64 25.76
C ASP A 528 -12.98 7.91 26.92
N ARG A 529 -13.11 7.11 27.98
CA ARG A 529 -12.27 7.20 29.17
C ARG A 529 -10.83 6.75 28.91
N GLY A 530 -10.59 5.92 27.89
CA GLY A 530 -9.27 5.40 27.53
C GLY A 530 -8.30 6.48 27.05
N ILE A 531 -8.83 7.51 26.38
CA ILE A 531 -8.09 8.69 25.91
C ILE A 531 -8.49 9.99 26.63
N GLY A 532 -9.36 9.91 27.65
CA GLY A 532 -9.84 11.06 28.41
C GLY A 532 -10.74 12.02 27.61
N ALA A 533 -11.34 11.56 26.51
CA ALA A 533 -12.13 12.39 25.62
C ALA A 533 -13.62 12.42 26.06
N ALA A 534 -14.13 13.63 26.29
CA ALA A 534 -15.51 13.86 26.72
C ALA A 534 -16.52 13.57 25.61
N GLU A 535 -17.71 13.07 25.98
CA GLU A 535 -18.80 12.84 25.03
C GLU A 535 -19.17 14.11 24.26
N VAL A 536 -19.39 13.97 22.96
CA VAL A 536 -20.05 14.96 22.12
C VAL A 536 -21.48 14.47 21.91
N ALA A 537 -22.42 14.97 22.72
CA ALA A 537 -23.83 14.57 22.63
C ALA A 537 -24.48 15.09 21.33
N ALA A 538 -25.53 14.43 20.86
CA ALA A 538 -26.30 14.84 19.67
C ALA A 538 -27.70 15.37 20.04
N PRO A 539 -27.84 16.56 20.67
CA PRO A 539 -29.17 17.09 21.00
C PRO A 539 -29.97 17.40 19.72
N ALA A 540 -31.29 17.56 19.85
CA ALA A 540 -32.19 17.83 18.71
C ALA A 540 -31.78 19.07 17.89
N THR A 541 -31.10 20.05 18.49
CA THR A 541 -30.54 21.19 17.76
C THR A 541 -29.26 21.67 18.43
N PHE A 542 -28.25 22.03 17.64
CA PHE A 542 -27.01 22.62 18.12
C PHE A 542 -26.30 23.43 17.03
N THR A 543 -25.39 24.30 17.44
CA THR A 543 -24.46 25.00 16.54
C THR A 543 -23.04 24.74 17.02
N ARG A 544 -22.15 24.33 16.11
CA ARG A 544 -20.75 24.00 16.42
C ARG A 544 -19.80 24.59 15.37
N PRO A 545 -18.58 24.97 15.75
CA PRO A 545 -17.56 25.34 14.79
C PRO A 545 -17.08 24.12 14.00
N PHE A 546 -16.63 24.38 12.79
CA PHE A 546 -15.82 23.45 12.02
C PHE A 546 -14.41 23.33 12.62
N VAL A 547 -13.83 22.14 12.55
CA VAL A 547 -12.50 21.82 13.07
C VAL A 547 -11.68 21.06 12.04
N GLU A 548 -10.38 20.91 12.30
CA GLU A 548 -9.54 20.04 11.49
C GLU A 548 -10.05 18.60 11.57
N GLU A 549 -10.32 17.99 10.41
CA GLU A 549 -10.93 16.67 10.35
C GLU A 549 -10.10 15.60 11.07
N ILE A 550 -8.77 15.72 11.03
CA ILE A 550 -7.86 14.81 11.71
C ILE A 550 -8.06 14.79 13.24
N SER A 551 -8.49 15.91 13.83
CA SER A 551 -8.77 16.00 15.28
C SER A 551 -10.01 15.21 15.70
N VAL A 552 -10.86 14.87 14.72
CA VAL A 552 -12.12 14.14 14.90
C VAL A 552 -11.95 12.68 14.49
N LEU A 553 -11.36 12.43 13.32
CA LEU A 553 -11.14 11.08 12.79
C LEU A 553 -9.99 10.34 13.48
N GLN A 554 -8.96 11.07 13.95
CA GLN A 554 -7.86 10.54 14.77
C GLN A 554 -7.94 11.10 16.18
N ARG A 555 -9.13 11.00 16.80
CA ARG A 555 -9.38 11.50 18.16
C ARG A 555 -8.42 10.90 19.20
N GLU A 556 -7.87 9.72 18.91
CA GLU A 556 -6.91 8.96 19.70
C GLU A 556 -5.47 9.51 19.60
N ARG A 557 -5.20 10.38 18.63
CA ARG A 557 -3.88 10.97 18.43
C ARG A 557 -3.60 12.02 19.51
N SER A 558 -2.42 11.92 20.11
CA SER A 558 -1.91 12.89 21.07
C SER A 558 -1.07 13.96 20.38
N PHE A 559 -1.38 15.21 20.70
CA PHE A 559 -0.58 16.38 20.30
C PHE A 559 0.28 16.90 21.46
N ASP A 560 0.26 16.22 22.62
CA ASP A 560 1.02 16.58 23.83
C ASP A 560 2.43 15.97 23.80
N HIS A 561 3.27 16.48 22.89
CA HIS A 561 4.66 16.08 22.76
C HIS A 561 5.52 17.26 22.30
N PRO A 562 6.85 17.24 22.50
CA PRO A 562 7.73 18.29 21.98
C PRO A 562 7.57 18.46 20.46
N ALA A 563 7.46 19.70 19.99
CA ALA A 563 7.16 20.02 18.59
C ALA A 563 8.16 19.40 17.57
N TRP A 564 9.42 19.21 17.96
CA TRP A 564 10.44 18.61 17.09
C TRP A 564 10.33 17.08 16.97
N LEU A 565 9.70 16.41 17.93
CA LEU A 565 9.76 14.95 18.08
C LEU A 565 9.04 14.24 16.94
N PHE A 566 7.84 14.72 16.60
CA PHE A 566 7.06 14.19 15.48
C PHE A 566 7.82 14.32 14.16
N GLY A 567 8.36 15.51 13.86
CA GLY A 567 9.14 15.75 12.65
C GLY A 567 10.40 14.87 12.56
N ALA A 568 11.11 14.68 13.68
CA ALA A 568 12.27 13.79 13.73
C ALA A 568 11.89 12.32 13.51
N ALA A 569 10.78 11.86 14.08
CA ALA A 569 10.28 10.50 13.87
C ALA A 569 9.86 10.26 12.41
N CYS A 570 9.11 11.19 11.81
CA CYS A 570 8.79 11.18 10.38
C CYS A 570 10.06 11.15 9.49
N LEU A 571 11.11 11.89 9.86
CA LEU A 571 12.37 11.91 9.12
C LEU A 571 13.08 10.54 9.16
N ILE A 572 13.04 9.83 10.29
CA ILE A 572 13.59 8.47 10.40
C ILE A 572 12.87 7.53 9.45
N VAL A 573 11.54 7.55 9.45
CA VAL A 573 10.72 6.76 8.52
C VAL A 573 11.10 7.08 7.07
N LEU A 574 11.15 8.37 6.71
CA LEU A 574 11.54 8.82 5.38
C LEU A 574 12.92 8.29 4.97
N LEU A 575 13.91 8.37 5.86
CA LEU A 575 15.26 7.86 5.59
C LEU A 575 15.24 6.34 5.34
N CYS A 576 14.46 5.59 6.12
CA CYS A 576 14.28 4.15 5.92
C CYS A 576 13.60 3.84 4.57
N SER A 577 12.53 4.57 4.21
CA SER A 577 11.83 4.40 2.93
C SER A 577 12.74 4.71 1.73
N LEU A 578 13.51 5.81 1.81
CA LEU A 578 14.49 6.18 0.79
C LEU A 578 15.63 5.17 0.70
N ALA A 579 16.06 4.59 1.82
CA ALA A 579 17.05 3.52 1.82
C ALA A 579 16.53 2.26 1.12
N LEU A 580 15.25 1.89 1.31
CA LEU A 580 14.63 0.77 0.60
C LEU A 580 14.55 1.04 -0.91
N ILE A 581 14.05 2.21 -1.33
CA ILE A 581 14.01 2.61 -2.74
C ILE A 581 15.42 2.62 -3.36
N GLY A 582 16.39 3.15 -2.61
CA GLY A 582 17.80 3.16 -2.98
C GLY A 582 18.37 1.74 -3.14
N ALA A 583 18.05 0.82 -2.24
CA ALA A 583 18.48 -0.58 -2.30
C ALA A 583 17.89 -1.30 -3.52
N LEU A 584 16.58 -1.14 -3.79
CA LEU A 584 15.92 -1.72 -4.97
C LEU A 584 16.53 -1.18 -6.26
N SER A 585 16.74 0.12 -6.35
CA SER A 585 17.38 0.79 -7.50
C SER A 585 18.82 0.32 -7.70
N TRP A 586 19.58 0.20 -6.62
CA TRP A 586 20.94 -0.34 -6.63
C TRP A 586 20.98 -1.78 -7.12
N GLY A 587 20.08 -2.62 -6.60
CA GLY A 587 20.02 -4.04 -6.93
C GLY A 587 19.66 -4.28 -8.40
N ALA A 588 18.66 -3.58 -8.92
CA ALA A 588 18.32 -3.59 -10.34
C ALA A 588 19.51 -3.16 -11.22
N GLY A 589 20.17 -2.06 -10.87
CA GLY A 589 21.35 -1.57 -11.59
C GLY A 589 22.56 -2.52 -11.49
N ARG A 590 22.74 -3.21 -10.36
CA ARG A 590 23.76 -4.23 -10.15
C ARG A 590 23.52 -5.44 -11.03
N ILE A 591 22.29 -5.95 -11.08
CA ILE A 591 21.90 -7.07 -11.95
C ILE A 591 22.20 -6.72 -13.40
N ASN A 592 21.67 -5.60 -13.88
CA ASN A 592 21.84 -5.19 -15.27
C ASN A 592 23.32 -5.12 -15.67
N ARG A 593 24.15 -4.42 -14.89
CA ARG A 593 25.60 -4.31 -15.17
C ARG A 593 26.31 -5.67 -15.20
N SER A 594 25.94 -6.60 -14.32
CA SER A 594 26.62 -7.88 -14.19
C SER A 594 26.30 -8.83 -15.35
N TYR A 595 25.10 -8.72 -15.92
CA TYR A 595 24.66 -9.55 -17.06
C TYR A 595 24.97 -8.93 -18.43
N GLN A 596 25.15 -7.60 -18.51
CA GLN A 596 25.56 -6.92 -19.76
C GLN A 596 27.07 -7.00 -20.05
N GLN A 597 27.91 -7.28 -19.05
CA GLN A 597 29.34 -7.49 -19.31
C GLN A 597 29.53 -8.83 -20.06
N PRO A 598 30.43 -8.92 -21.06
CA PRO A 598 30.85 -10.21 -21.62
C PRO A 598 31.40 -11.11 -20.50
N SER A 599 31.10 -12.40 -20.52
CA SER A 599 31.78 -13.33 -19.61
C SER A 599 33.28 -13.32 -19.91
N THR A 600 34.14 -13.55 -18.92
CA THR A 600 35.58 -13.73 -19.17
C THR A 600 35.85 -14.90 -20.13
N THR A 601 34.96 -15.90 -20.16
CA THR A 601 34.96 -17.00 -21.11
C THR A 601 34.71 -16.55 -22.56
N ASP A 602 33.96 -15.48 -22.79
CA ASP A 602 33.75 -14.89 -24.13
C ASP A 602 34.95 -14.05 -24.62
N ARG A 603 35.83 -13.63 -23.71
CA ARG A 603 37.09 -12.94 -24.08
C ARG A 603 38.13 -13.94 -24.58
N ASP A 604 38.23 -15.10 -23.93
CA ASP A 604 39.18 -16.15 -24.33
C ASP A 604 38.84 -16.80 -25.68
N VAL A 605 37.59 -16.70 -26.15
CA VAL A 605 37.17 -17.16 -27.49
C VAL A 605 37.41 -16.09 -28.57
N ARG A 606 37.60 -14.81 -28.18
CA ARG A 606 37.81 -13.69 -29.11
C ARG A 606 39.26 -13.29 -29.31
N GLU A 607 40.21 -13.91 -28.61
CA GLU A 607 41.62 -13.90 -29.00
C GLU A 607 41.94 -15.17 -29.80
N PRO A 608 41.84 -15.15 -31.14
CA PRO A 608 42.57 -16.13 -31.92
C PRO A 608 44.06 -15.82 -31.75
N SER A 609 44.78 -16.80 -31.23
CA SER A 609 46.22 -17.00 -31.41
C SER A 609 46.87 -16.04 -32.42
N LEU A 610 47.42 -14.93 -31.94
CA LEU A 610 48.51 -14.26 -32.62
C LEU A 610 49.78 -14.90 -32.07
N GLN A 611 50.30 -15.85 -32.85
CA GLN A 611 51.65 -16.39 -32.73
C GLN A 611 52.69 -15.28 -32.83
#